data_AF-A0A962ZMI0-F1
#
_entry.id   AF-A0A962ZMI0-F1
#
_cell.length_a   1.000
_cell.length_b   1.000
_cell.length_c   1.000
_cell.angle_alpha   90.00
_cell.angle_beta   90.00
_cell.angle_gamma   90.00
#
_symmetry.space_group_name_H-M   'P 1'
#
loop_
_entity.id
_entity.type
_entity.pdbx_description
1 polymer ?
#
loop_
_entity_poly.entity_id
_entity_poly.type
_entity_poly.pdbx_seq_one_letter_code
_entity_poly.pdbx_strand_id
1 'polypeptide(L)'
;MELDGQIAVTDSLTLSGALAYLDAEYASFEDAACTENQIVDFIAAGGSRNACTQDLSGQPLQFSPDWSANLAAEYYLLLTDALEMKLGLDAMYSDAYVVANDQDALLDQDAYWK
;
A
#
# COMPACT_ATOMS: atom_id res chain seq x y z
N MET A 1 -7.73 1.25 -10.82
CA MET A 1 -7.26 1.83 -12.10
C MET A 1 -5.75 1.76 -12.12
N GLU A 2 -5.15 1.50 -13.28
CA GLU A 2 -3.71 1.32 -13.41
C GLU A 2 -3.20 2.10 -14.62
N LEU A 3 -2.01 2.69 -14.48
CA LEU A 3 -1.28 3.37 -15.53
C LEU A 3 0.19 2.98 -15.45
N ASP A 4 0.75 2.48 -16.55
CA ASP A 4 2.16 2.15 -16.69
C ASP A 4 2.75 2.76 -17.97
N GLY A 5 4.05 3.03 -17.95
CA GLY A 5 4.73 3.56 -19.13
C GLY A 5 6.24 3.74 -18.97
N GLN A 6 6.88 3.92 -20.11
CA GLN A 6 8.30 4.27 -20.21
C GLN A 6 8.48 5.32 -21.30
N ILE A 7 9.40 6.25 -21.06
CA ILE A 7 9.74 7.31 -21.99
C ILE A 7 11.25 7.57 -22.01
N ALA A 8 11.81 7.62 -23.21
CA ALA A 8 13.14 8.18 -23.44
C ALA A 8 13.01 9.72 -23.41
N VAL A 9 13.40 10.32 -22.28
CA VAL A 9 13.33 11.77 -22.07
C VAL A 9 14.41 12.47 -22.90
N THR A 10 15.57 11.84 -23.01
CA THR A 10 16.68 12.22 -23.89
C THR A 10 17.30 10.95 -24.49
N ASP A 11 18.28 11.09 -25.39
CA ASP A 11 19.04 9.95 -25.91
C ASP A 11 19.80 9.18 -24.81
N SER A 12 20.02 9.81 -23.66
CA SER A 12 20.79 9.26 -22.54
C SER A 12 19.98 8.99 -21.28
N LEU A 13 18.73 9.45 -21.18
CA LEU A 13 17.88 9.30 -20.00
C LEU A 13 16.54 8.65 -20.37
N THR A 14 16.26 7.53 -19.71
CA THR A 14 14.97 6.84 -19.78
C THR A 14 14.32 6.87 -18.41
N LEU A 15 13.04 7.23 -18.35
CA LEU A 15 12.21 7.12 -17.16
C LEU A 15 11.14 6.06 -17.41
N SER A 16 10.86 5.26 -16.40
CA SER A 16 9.75 4.31 -16.40
C SER A 16 9.00 4.37 -15.09
N GLY A 17 7.70 4.07 -15.14
CA GLY A 17 6.94 3.94 -13.92
C GLY A 17 5.59 3.28 -14.13
N ALA A 18 5.00 2.92 -13.00
CA ALA A 18 3.65 2.43 -12.89
C ALA A 18 2.98 3.08 -11.68
N LEU A 19 1.69 3.38 -11.79
CA LEU A 19 0.84 3.95 -10.76
C LEU A 19 -0.48 3.20 -10.74
N ALA A 20 -0.91 2.78 -9.56
CA ALA A 20 -2.19 2.13 -9.35
C ALA A 20 -3.01 2.92 -8.32
N TYR A 21 -4.30 3.09 -8.61
CA TYR A 21 -5.33 3.51 -7.67
C TYR A 21 -6.26 2.34 -7.39
N LEU A 22 -6.44 1.97 -6.12
CA LEU A 22 -7.28 0.88 -5.68
C LEU A 22 -8.35 1.42 -4.72
N ASP A 23 -9.61 1.13 -5.01
CA ASP A 23 -10.73 1.37 -4.12
C ASP A 23 -11.31 0.00 -3.77
N ALA A 24 -10.81 -0.57 -2.67
CA ALA A 24 -11.10 -1.94 -2.27
C ALA A 24 -11.67 -1.98 -0.86
N GLU A 25 -12.94 -2.34 -0.77
CA GLU A 25 -13.71 -2.38 0.48
C GLU A 25 -14.46 -3.71 0.63
N TYR A 26 -14.81 -4.06 1.87
CA TYR A 26 -15.72 -5.16 2.15
C TYR A 26 -17.14 -4.82 1.71
N ALA A 27 -17.67 -5.54 0.72
CA ALA A 27 -19.08 -5.38 0.35
C ALA A 27 -20.04 -5.80 1.50
N SER A 28 -19.66 -6.82 2.27
CA SER A 28 -20.36 -7.25 3.48
C SER A 28 -19.37 -8.00 4.39
N PHE A 29 -19.32 -7.64 5.67
CA PHE A 29 -18.57 -8.36 6.70
C PHE A 29 -19.14 -8.08 8.11
N GLU A 30 -20.35 -8.58 8.38
CA GLU A 30 -21.15 -8.23 9.56
C GLU A 30 -20.69 -8.91 10.87
N ASP A 31 -19.91 -9.98 10.78
CA ASP A 31 -19.50 -10.84 11.90
C ASP A 31 -17.98 -10.87 12.14
N ALA A 32 -17.29 -9.79 11.77
CA ALA A 32 -15.85 -9.66 11.97
C ALA A 32 -15.48 -9.67 13.45
N ALA A 33 -14.25 -10.12 13.74
CA ALA A 33 -13.70 -10.07 15.10
C ALA A 33 -13.55 -8.62 15.56
N CYS A 34 -13.89 -8.34 16.82
CA CYS A 34 -13.61 -7.06 17.47
C CYS A 34 -12.11 -6.87 17.70
N THR A 35 -11.66 -5.60 17.69
CA THR A 35 -10.35 -5.18 18.22
C THR A 35 -10.21 -5.50 19.70
N GLU A 36 -8.98 -5.58 20.21
CA GLU A 36 -8.75 -5.83 21.65
C GLU A 36 -9.39 -4.76 22.55
N ASN A 37 -9.35 -3.49 22.15
CA ASN A 37 -10.00 -2.41 22.89
C ASN A 37 -11.52 -2.59 22.96
N GLN A 38 -12.16 -2.92 21.84
CA GLN A 38 -13.60 -3.23 21.81
C GLN A 38 -13.94 -4.45 22.68
N ILE A 39 -13.10 -5.48 22.68
CA ILE A 39 -13.30 -6.66 23.53
C ILE A 39 -13.26 -6.30 25.01
N VAL A 40 -12.30 -5.47 25.44
CA VAL A 40 -12.19 -5.01 26.83
C VAL A 40 -13.45 -4.26 27.27
N ASP A 41 -13.92 -3.33 26.44
CA ASP A 41 -15.13 -2.56 26.71
C ASP A 41 -16.39 -3.45 26.74
N PHE A 42 -16.48 -4.41 25.82
CA PHE A 42 -17.59 -5.36 25.75
C PHE A 42 -17.66 -6.26 27.00
N ILE A 43 -16.52 -6.75 27.49
CA ILE A 43 -16.43 -7.53 28.74
C ILE A 43 -16.81 -6.66 29.94
N ALA A 44 -16.35 -5.41 30.00
CA ALA A 44 -16.70 -4.48 31.06
C ALA A 44 -18.22 -4.19 31.11
N ALA A 45 -18.90 -4.24 29.96
CA ALA A 45 -20.35 -4.16 29.84
C ALA A 45 -21.09 -5.47 30.18
N GLY A 46 -20.39 -6.53 30.61
CA GLY A 46 -20.96 -7.83 30.98
C GLY A 46 -21.05 -8.84 29.84
N GLY A 47 -20.47 -8.53 28.68
CA GLY A 47 -20.34 -9.45 27.56
C GLY A 47 -19.23 -10.50 27.76
N SER A 48 -19.13 -11.43 26.81
CA SER A 48 -18.04 -12.41 26.75
C SER A 48 -17.25 -12.21 25.46
N ARG A 49 -15.93 -12.43 25.50
CA ARG A 49 -15.02 -12.22 24.38
C ARG A 49 -15.50 -12.86 23.07
N ASN A 50 -15.97 -14.11 23.14
CA ASN A 50 -16.43 -14.88 21.98
C ASN A 50 -17.76 -14.40 21.37
N ALA A 51 -18.43 -13.45 22.02
CA ALA A 51 -19.68 -12.85 21.54
C ALA A 51 -19.48 -11.42 21.02
N CYS A 52 -18.26 -10.88 21.07
CA CYS A 52 -17.96 -9.60 20.47
C CYS A 52 -17.75 -9.78 18.97
N THR A 53 -18.59 -9.13 18.17
CA THR A 53 -18.44 -8.99 16.72
C THR A 53 -18.62 -7.54 16.32
N GLN A 54 -18.11 -7.18 15.15
CA GLN A 54 -18.31 -5.87 14.53
C GLN A 54 -18.63 -6.02 13.04
N ASP A 55 -19.31 -5.01 12.51
CA ASP A 55 -19.59 -4.92 11.08
C ASP A 55 -18.51 -4.07 10.40
N LEU A 56 -17.74 -4.70 9.50
CA LEU A 56 -16.70 -4.05 8.71
C LEU A 56 -17.13 -3.82 7.25
N SER A 57 -18.42 -3.92 6.93
CA SER A 57 -18.95 -3.56 5.61
C SER A 57 -18.60 -2.10 5.28
N GLY A 58 -18.09 -1.86 4.08
CA GLY A 58 -17.59 -0.56 3.61
C GLY A 58 -16.22 -0.14 4.16
N GLN A 59 -15.57 -0.99 4.97
CA GLN A 59 -14.20 -0.74 5.43
C GLN A 59 -13.19 -1.27 4.41
N PRO A 60 -11.98 -0.66 4.31
CA PRO A 60 -10.97 -1.07 3.35
C PRO A 60 -10.48 -2.51 3.60
N LEU A 61 -10.05 -3.20 2.55
CA LEU A 61 -9.43 -4.52 2.71
C LEU A 61 -8.04 -4.41 3.36
N GLN A 62 -7.56 -5.52 3.94
CA GLN A 62 -6.18 -5.57 4.42
C GLN A 62 -5.21 -5.48 3.25
N PHE A 63 -4.10 -4.75 3.44
CA PHE A 63 -3.03 -4.60 2.45
C PHE A 63 -3.49 -4.02 1.12
N SER A 64 -4.56 -3.22 1.11
CA SER A 64 -5.04 -2.50 -0.07
C SER A 64 -4.77 -0.98 0.08
N PRO A 65 -3.53 -0.52 -0.10
CA PRO A 65 -3.28 0.91 -0.17
C PRO A 65 -4.02 1.52 -1.35
N ASP A 66 -4.62 2.70 -1.12
CA ASP A 66 -5.35 3.43 -2.16
C ASP A 66 -4.44 3.76 -3.35
N TRP A 67 -3.19 4.13 -3.08
CA TRP A 67 -2.19 4.41 -4.10
C TRP A 67 -0.94 3.56 -3.93
N SER A 68 -0.44 3.01 -5.03
CA SER A 68 0.89 2.41 -5.10
C SER A 68 1.61 2.83 -6.38
N ALA A 69 2.93 2.99 -6.32
CA ALA A 69 3.72 3.40 -7.46
C ALA A 69 5.09 2.73 -7.51
N ASN A 70 5.60 2.54 -8.71
CA ASN A 70 6.98 2.14 -8.98
C ASN A 70 7.58 3.16 -9.96
N LEU A 71 8.76 3.69 -9.66
CA LEU A 71 9.47 4.67 -10.46
C LEU A 71 10.89 4.20 -10.69
N ALA A 72 11.38 4.30 -11.91
CA ALA A 72 12.77 4.02 -12.24
C ALA A 72 13.33 5.03 -13.24
N ALA A 73 14.62 5.34 -13.08
CA ALA A 73 15.38 6.21 -13.95
C ALA A 73 16.69 5.52 -14.35
N GLU A 74 16.96 5.49 -15.65
CA GLU A 74 18.18 4.94 -16.21
C GLU A 74 18.92 6.01 -17.00
N TYR A 75 20.19 6.24 -16.69
CA TYR A 75 21.03 7.24 -17.33
C TYR A 75 22.32 6.64 -17.89
N TYR A 76 22.59 6.90 -19.18
CA TYR A 76 23.76 6.42 -19.90
C TYR A 76 24.77 7.55 -20.11
N LEU A 77 26.03 7.25 -19.80
CA LEU A 77 27.15 8.18 -19.85
C LEU A 77 28.32 7.55 -20.61
N LEU A 78 28.69 8.14 -21.74
CA LEU A 78 29.97 7.85 -22.38
C LEU A 78 31.09 8.53 -21.58
N LEU A 79 31.92 7.72 -20.91
CA LEU A 79 33.09 8.21 -20.19
C LEU A 79 34.28 8.41 -21.16
N THR A 80 34.36 7.58 -22.18
CA THR A 80 35.28 7.69 -23.33
C THR A 80 34.61 7.07 -24.57
N ASP A 81 35.26 7.15 -25.73
CA ASP A 81 34.76 6.54 -26.98
C ASP A 81 34.64 5.01 -26.94
N ALA A 82 35.21 4.35 -25.92
CA ALA A 82 35.19 2.90 -25.74
C ALA A 82 34.61 2.46 -24.39
N LEU A 83 34.13 3.38 -23.56
CA LEU A 83 33.65 3.09 -22.21
C LEU A 83 32.36 3.84 -21.92
N GLU A 84 31.29 3.10 -21.67
CA GLU A 84 30.00 3.60 -21.23
C GLU A 84 29.72 3.17 -19.79
N MET A 85 29.07 4.04 -19.04
CA MET A 85 28.55 3.79 -17.71
C MET A 85 27.04 3.99 -17.71
N LYS A 86 26.31 3.04 -17.11
CA LYS A 86 24.87 3.15 -16.85
C LYS A 86 24.63 3.35 -15.36
N LEU A 87 23.83 4.35 -15.01
CA LEU A 87 23.34 4.61 -13.66
C LEU A 87 21.86 4.29 -13.59
N GLY A 88 21.44 3.58 -12.55
CA GLY A 88 20.04 3.23 -12.28
C GLY A 88 19.60 3.74 -10.92
N LEU A 89 18.37 4.24 -10.84
CA LEU A 89 17.68 4.58 -9.60
C LEU A 89 16.26 4.03 -9.65
N ASP A 90 15.85 3.38 -8.57
CA ASP A 90 14.53 2.79 -8.41
C ASP A 90 13.92 3.28 -7.10
N ALA A 91 12.61 3.52 -7.11
CA ALA A 91 11.83 3.89 -5.92
C ALA A 91 10.43 3.31 -6.02
N MET A 92 9.91 2.81 -4.90
CA MET A 92 8.55 2.27 -4.82
C MET A 92 7.79 2.96 -3.69
N TYR A 93 6.53 3.31 -3.93
CA TYR A 93 5.65 3.96 -2.97
C TYR A 93 4.46 3.07 -2.64
N SER A 94 4.05 3.10 -1.38
CA SER A 94 2.75 2.62 -0.92
C SER A 94 2.14 3.67 -0.03
N ASP A 95 0.87 3.99 -0.25
CA ASP A 95 0.08 4.76 0.71
C ASP A 95 -0.11 3.97 2.02
N ALA A 96 -0.68 4.62 3.03
CA ALA A 96 -1.05 3.94 4.26
C ALA A 96 -2.09 2.84 3.98
N TYR A 97 -2.03 1.76 4.76
CA TYR A 97 -2.99 0.67 4.64
C TYR A 97 -3.17 -0.10 5.94
N VAL A 98 -4.31 -0.76 6.02
CA VAL A 98 -4.69 -1.60 7.14
C VAL A 98 -3.92 -2.91 7.08
N VAL A 99 -3.34 -3.29 8.21
CA VAL A 99 -2.62 -4.57 8.38
C VAL A 99 -3.44 -5.56 9.20
N ALA A 100 -4.22 -5.07 10.17
CA ALA A 100 -4.97 -5.91 11.09
C ALA A 100 -6.35 -6.30 10.53
N ASN A 101 -6.79 -7.53 10.77
CA ASN A 101 -8.01 -8.07 10.13
C ASN A 101 -9.28 -7.52 10.77
N ASP A 102 -9.18 -7.17 12.04
CA ASP A 102 -10.18 -6.53 12.88
C ASP A 102 -10.18 -5.00 12.76
N GLN A 103 -9.42 -4.42 11.82
CA GLN A 103 -9.32 -2.98 11.60
C GLN A 103 -8.79 -2.20 12.82
N ASP A 104 -7.90 -2.81 13.62
CA ASP A 104 -7.22 -2.08 14.69
C ASP A 104 -6.25 -1.04 14.12
N ALA A 105 -6.67 0.22 14.11
CA ALA A 105 -5.91 1.36 13.60
C ALA A 105 -4.56 1.58 14.31
N LEU A 106 -4.34 0.99 15.49
CA LEU A 106 -3.04 1.03 16.16
C LEU A 106 -1.97 0.21 15.43
N LEU A 107 -2.40 -0.67 14.52
CA LEU A 107 -1.55 -1.59 13.76
C LEU A 107 -1.44 -1.20 12.28
N ASP A 108 -2.02 -0.07 11.88
CA ASP A 108 -1.94 0.39 10.50
C ASP A 108 -0.50 0.68 10.08
N GLN A 109 -0.20 0.40 8.81
CA GLN A 109 1.07 0.75 8.20
C GLN A 109 0.94 2.15 7.60
N ASP A 110 1.75 3.08 8.10
CA ASP A 110 1.91 4.40 7.50
C ASP A 110 2.47 4.31 6.08
N ALA A 111 2.15 5.30 5.25
CA ALA A 111 2.70 5.44 3.91
C ALA A 111 4.23 5.46 3.92
N TYR A 112 4.85 4.83 2.92
CA TYR A 112 6.29 4.74 2.85
C TYR A 112 6.84 4.68 1.41
N TRP A 113 8.14 4.98 1.33
CA TRP A 113 8.98 4.76 0.16
C TRP A 113 10.03 3.70 0.46
N LYS A 114 10.35 2.86 -0.53
CA LYS A 114 11.46 1.90 -0.48
C LYS A 114 12.30 1.94 -1.74
#